data_AF-A0A1Q5LP77-F1
#
_entry.id   AF-A0A1Q5LP77-F1
#
_cell.length_a   1.000
_cell.length_b   1.000
_cell.length_c   1.000
_cell.angle_alpha   90.00
_cell.angle_beta   90.00
_cell.angle_gamma   90.00
#
_symmetry.space_group_name_H-M   'P 1'
#
loop_
_entity.id
_entity.type
_entity.pdbx_description
1 polymer ?
#
loop_
_entity_poly.entity_id
_entity_poly.type
_entity_poly.pdbx_seq_one_letter_code
_entity_poly.pdbx_strand_id
1 'polypeptide(L)'
;MIGSFSIIAGALLLVNIFVMLGEERKPQRGMVRAVGMRRSRLIGSFTLEGAAYALLSALPGVAIGVGWGVAVVAAEIFRGWSVGGSSIEIVFAVTPTRVLNGVAMGLLIAFLAILATTVRISRFNIIAAIRDLPPGTGRRPRRRLLIVSSASALLCAFAAVPAVARSQAEQTYLMPALAIAFATPALLRVLPRRTATTLVAAAVLGWTLLAPIIRPRISDTPSMSVYVIQGSLAAFSAVFLVSENQKTLLRPARRLLERPSEPGLAARLAVAYPLAKRFRTGATLVMYILIVFVLVLLTQISGVLNASVNSAVAVATAGYSLRWTTTRKWPGTGC
;
A
#
# COMPACT_ATOMS: atom_id res chain seq x y z
N MET A 1 -7.01 7.96 7.82
CA MET A 1 -5.66 7.76 7.26
C MET A 1 -5.10 6.37 7.54
N ILE A 2 -4.90 5.97 8.82
CA ILE A 2 -4.32 4.65 9.18
C ILE A 2 -5.13 3.47 8.61
N GLY A 3 -6.47 3.54 8.69
CA GLY A 3 -7.35 2.51 8.11
C GLY A 3 -7.14 2.30 6.61
N SER A 4 -6.94 3.36 5.82
CA SER A 4 -6.70 3.27 4.38
C SER A 4 -5.40 2.52 4.05
N PHE A 5 -4.33 2.76 4.82
CA PHE A 5 -3.09 2.00 4.66
C PHE A 5 -3.26 0.53 5.04
N SER A 6 -3.99 0.25 6.13
CA SER A 6 -4.30 -1.13 6.54
C SER A 6 -5.10 -1.87 5.46
N ILE A 7 -6.04 -1.19 4.79
CA ILE A 7 -6.81 -1.77 3.68
C ILE A 7 -5.88 -2.10 2.50
N ILE A 8 -4.99 -1.18 2.12
CA ILE A 8 -4.03 -1.42 1.01
C ILE A 8 -3.08 -2.57 1.36
N ALA A 9 -2.52 -2.59 2.58
CA ALA A 9 -1.64 -3.66 3.06
C ALA A 9 -2.35 -5.01 3.08
N GLY A 10 -3.58 -5.06 3.59
CA GLY A 10 -4.41 -6.27 3.60
C GLY A 10 -4.75 -6.76 2.18
N ALA A 11 -5.09 -5.85 1.27
CA ALA A 11 -5.34 -6.20 -0.13
C ALA A 11 -4.07 -6.76 -0.80
N LEU A 12 -2.90 -6.18 -0.55
CA LEU A 12 -1.62 -6.69 -1.04
C LEU A 12 -1.27 -8.06 -0.47
N LEU A 13 -1.51 -8.29 0.83
CA LEU A 13 -1.34 -9.59 1.47
C LEU A 13 -2.21 -10.65 0.81
N LEU A 14 -3.50 -10.35 0.60
CA LEU A 14 -4.43 -11.23 -0.09
C LEU A 14 -3.93 -11.55 -1.50
N VAL A 15 -3.55 -10.52 -2.27
CA VAL A 15 -2.98 -10.70 -3.62
C VAL A 15 -1.78 -11.62 -3.59
N ASN A 16 -0.87 -11.46 -2.62
CA ASN A 16 0.33 -12.27 -2.50
C ASN A 16 0.01 -13.74 -2.21
N ILE A 17 -0.92 -14.03 -1.30
CA ILE A 17 -1.36 -15.39 -0.96
C ILE A 17 -1.97 -16.07 -2.19
N PHE A 18 -2.91 -15.41 -2.88
CA PHE A 18 -3.56 -16.00 -4.06
C PHE A 18 -2.60 -16.18 -5.25
N VAL A 19 -1.63 -15.27 -5.41
CA VAL A 19 -0.55 -15.45 -6.38
C VAL A 19 0.25 -16.69 -6.02
N MET A 20 0.68 -16.83 -4.77
CA MET A 20 1.46 -17.98 -4.29
C MET A 20 0.71 -19.31 -4.47
N LEU A 21 -0.55 -19.40 -4.02
CA LEU A 21 -1.41 -20.57 -4.22
C LEU A 21 -1.55 -20.91 -5.71
N GLY A 22 -1.68 -19.87 -6.53
CA GLY A 22 -1.79 -20.02 -7.97
C GLY A 22 -0.50 -20.47 -8.65
N GLU A 23 0.67 -20.22 -8.04
CA GLU A 23 1.96 -20.72 -8.50
C GLU A 23 2.18 -22.19 -8.14
N GLU A 24 1.81 -22.60 -6.93
CA GLU A 24 1.92 -23.99 -6.46
C GLU A 24 1.05 -24.93 -7.30
N ARG A 25 -0.15 -24.48 -7.71
CA ARG A 25 -1.07 -25.27 -8.54
C ARG A 25 -0.84 -25.12 -10.05
N LYS A 26 0.29 -24.57 -10.50
CA LYS A 26 0.58 -24.35 -11.94
C LYS A 26 0.53 -25.63 -12.80
N PRO A 27 1.15 -26.76 -12.41
CA PRO A 27 1.13 -27.98 -13.21
C PRO A 27 -0.30 -28.54 -13.37
N GLN A 28 -1.06 -28.56 -12.27
CA GLN A 28 -2.46 -28.97 -12.26
C GLN A 28 -3.29 -28.12 -13.23
N ARG A 29 -3.16 -26.78 -13.19
CA ARG A 29 -3.83 -25.84 -14.10
C ARG A 29 -3.46 -26.07 -15.57
N GLY A 30 -2.22 -26.45 -15.84
CA GLY A 30 -1.74 -26.81 -17.18
C GLY A 30 -2.43 -28.08 -17.70
N MET A 31 -2.53 -29.10 -16.86
CA MET A 31 -3.18 -30.37 -17.18
C MET A 31 -4.67 -30.20 -17.48
N VAL A 32 -5.43 -29.47 -16.65
CA VAL A 32 -6.88 -29.30 -16.90
C VAL A 32 -7.17 -28.52 -18.19
N ARG A 33 -6.25 -27.64 -18.61
CA ARG A 33 -6.35 -26.98 -19.92
C ARG A 33 -5.99 -27.91 -21.08
N ALA A 34 -5.09 -28.87 -20.89
CA ALA A 34 -4.79 -29.90 -21.89
C ALA A 34 -5.99 -30.83 -22.15
N VAL A 35 -6.81 -31.07 -21.12
CA VAL A 35 -8.08 -31.82 -21.21
C VAL A 35 -9.23 -30.98 -21.82
N GLY A 36 -8.97 -29.74 -22.25
CA GLY A 36 -9.93 -28.91 -22.99
C GLY A 36 -10.70 -27.87 -22.17
N MET A 37 -10.37 -27.67 -20.88
CA MET A 37 -11.04 -26.65 -20.08
C MET A 37 -10.76 -25.22 -20.60
N ARG A 38 -11.82 -24.45 -20.88
CA ARG A 38 -11.74 -23.05 -21.29
C ARG A 38 -11.19 -22.18 -20.17
N ARG A 39 -10.42 -21.15 -20.53
CA ARG A 39 -9.79 -20.20 -19.60
C ARG A 39 -10.80 -19.47 -18.70
N SER A 40 -12.00 -19.17 -19.20
CA SER A 40 -13.06 -18.54 -18.40
C SER A 40 -13.56 -19.43 -17.27
N ARG A 41 -13.69 -20.75 -17.50
CA ARG A 41 -14.11 -21.71 -16.46
C ARG A 41 -13.03 -21.89 -15.39
N LEU A 42 -11.76 -21.93 -15.80
CA LEU A 42 -10.61 -21.94 -14.87
C LEU A 42 -10.59 -20.68 -13.98
N ILE A 43 -10.88 -19.51 -14.55
CA ILE A 43 -10.97 -18.26 -13.77
C ILE A 43 -12.18 -18.33 -12.82
N GLY A 44 -13.32 -18.82 -13.31
CA GLY A 44 -14.54 -18.99 -12.53
C GLY A 44 -14.33 -19.87 -11.29
N SER A 45 -13.69 -21.04 -11.46
CA SER A 45 -13.46 -21.97 -10.34
C SER A 45 -12.59 -21.36 -9.24
N PHE A 46 -11.48 -20.69 -9.59
CA PHE A 46 -10.63 -20.04 -8.59
C PHE A 46 -11.26 -18.81 -7.96
N THR A 47 -12.06 -18.06 -8.72
CA THR A 47 -12.78 -16.91 -8.18
C THR A 47 -13.85 -17.37 -7.20
N LEU A 48 -14.52 -18.49 -7.48
CA LEU A 48 -15.55 -19.06 -6.61
C LEU A 48 -14.93 -19.65 -5.33
N GLU A 49 -13.82 -20.37 -5.44
CA GLU A 49 -13.02 -20.85 -4.29
C GLU A 49 -12.58 -19.66 -3.42
N GLY A 50 -12.00 -18.63 -4.02
CA GLY A 50 -11.59 -17.43 -3.30
C GLY A 50 -12.75 -16.65 -2.67
N ALA A 51 -13.88 -16.53 -3.37
CA ALA A 51 -15.06 -15.85 -2.87
C ALA A 51 -15.67 -16.59 -1.67
N ALA A 52 -15.68 -17.93 -1.69
CA ALA A 52 -16.10 -18.74 -0.54
C ALA A 52 -15.21 -18.47 0.68
N TYR A 53 -13.89 -18.42 0.50
CA TYR A 53 -12.96 -18.06 1.58
C TYR A 53 -13.18 -16.63 2.09
N ALA A 54 -13.44 -15.67 1.20
CA ALA A 54 -13.70 -14.28 1.60
C ALA A 54 -15.01 -14.15 2.40
N LEU A 55 -16.07 -14.84 2.00
CA LEU A 55 -17.35 -14.86 2.70
C LEU A 55 -17.23 -15.51 4.08
N LEU A 56 -16.57 -16.67 4.16
CA LEU A 56 -16.34 -17.36 5.43
C LEU A 56 -15.47 -16.54 6.39
N SER A 57 -14.48 -15.82 5.85
CA SER A 57 -13.58 -14.98 6.66
C SER A 57 -14.22 -13.67 7.13
N ALA A 58 -15.27 -13.20 6.46
CA ALA A 58 -15.94 -11.94 6.80
C ALA A 58 -16.57 -11.98 8.21
N LEU A 59 -17.19 -13.11 8.58
CA LEU A 59 -17.84 -13.29 9.89
C LEU A 59 -16.87 -13.10 11.07
N PRO A 60 -15.76 -13.89 11.19
CA PRO A 60 -14.80 -13.68 12.27
C PRO A 60 -14.07 -12.34 12.15
N GLY A 61 -13.82 -11.85 10.93
CA GLY A 61 -13.16 -10.56 10.72
C GLY A 61 -13.96 -9.38 11.30
N VAL A 62 -15.28 -9.37 11.09
CA VAL A 62 -16.18 -8.33 11.61
C VAL A 62 -16.38 -8.48 13.10
N ALA A 63 -16.56 -9.72 13.59
CA ALA A 63 -16.72 -10.00 15.02
C ALA A 63 -15.52 -9.49 15.82
N ILE A 64 -14.29 -9.82 15.38
CA ILE A 64 -13.06 -9.37 16.03
C ILE A 64 -12.87 -7.86 15.86
N GLY A 65 -13.11 -7.32 14.66
CA GLY A 65 -12.90 -5.90 14.39
C GLY A 65 -13.82 -4.98 15.22
N VAL A 66 -15.11 -5.29 15.27
CA VAL A 66 -16.08 -4.53 16.08
C VAL A 66 -15.85 -4.78 17.56
N GLY A 67 -15.64 -6.04 17.97
CA GLY A 67 -15.41 -6.40 19.37
C GLY A 67 -14.17 -5.72 19.95
N TRP A 68 -13.06 -5.72 19.22
CA TRP A 68 -11.84 -5.01 19.63
C TRP A 68 -12.05 -3.50 19.70
N GLY A 69 -12.73 -2.91 18.70
CA GLY A 69 -13.03 -1.48 18.69
C GLY A 69 -13.83 -1.04 19.92
N VAL A 70 -14.88 -1.80 20.27
CA VAL A 70 -15.68 -1.56 21.47
C VAL A 70 -14.83 -1.70 22.75
N ALA A 71 -14.01 -2.75 22.85
CA ALA A 71 -13.17 -2.99 24.03
C ALA A 71 -12.15 -1.87 24.27
N VAL A 72 -11.52 -1.35 23.22
CA VAL A 72 -10.55 -0.25 23.33
C VAL A 72 -11.23 1.03 23.79
N VAL A 73 -12.37 1.40 23.20
CA VAL A 73 -13.10 2.61 23.62
C VAL A 73 -13.59 2.47 25.05
N ALA A 74 -14.14 1.31 25.42
CA ALA A 74 -14.57 1.07 26.80
C ALA A 74 -13.41 1.24 27.79
N ALA A 75 -12.23 0.69 27.47
CA ALA A 75 -11.04 0.84 28.30
C ALA A 75 -10.56 2.30 28.43
N GLU A 76 -10.63 3.10 27.36
CA GLU A 76 -10.29 4.53 27.42
C GLU A 76 -11.28 5.33 28.28
N ILE A 77 -12.57 5.03 28.20
CA ILE A 77 -13.59 5.64 29.07
C ILE A 77 -13.29 5.27 30.53
N PHE A 78 -13.07 3.99 30.85
CA PHE A 78 -12.74 3.56 32.22
C PHE A 78 -11.49 4.25 32.79
N ARG A 79 -10.48 4.49 31.95
CA ARG A 79 -9.27 5.24 32.34
C ARG A 79 -9.54 6.73 32.56
N GLY A 80 -10.41 7.35 31.76
CA GLY A 80 -10.81 8.75 31.94
C GLY A 80 -11.56 9.02 33.24
N TRP A 81 -12.34 8.04 33.72
CA TRP A 81 -13.07 8.15 34.98
C TRP A 81 -12.17 8.09 36.23
N SER A 82 -10.99 7.47 36.16
CA SER A 82 -10.06 7.43 37.30
C SER A 82 -9.22 8.70 37.46
N VAL A 83 -9.21 9.59 36.46
CA VAL A 83 -8.41 10.83 36.46
C VAL A 83 -9.36 12.04 36.40
N GLY A 84 -9.96 12.37 37.54
CA GLY A 84 -10.45 13.72 37.87
C GLY A 84 -11.40 14.40 36.88
N GLY A 85 -12.65 13.95 36.81
CA GLY A 85 -13.85 14.79 36.58
C GLY A 85 -14.00 15.53 35.23
N SER A 86 -13.03 15.53 34.32
CA SER A 86 -13.20 16.09 32.98
C SER A 86 -13.66 15.00 32.02
N SER A 87 -14.98 14.83 31.92
CA SER A 87 -15.63 13.88 31.02
C SER A 87 -15.45 14.30 29.56
N ILE A 88 -14.46 13.73 28.88
CA ILE A 88 -14.47 13.68 27.41
C ILE A 88 -15.43 12.54 27.05
N GLU A 89 -16.66 12.87 26.67
CA GLU A 89 -17.63 11.89 26.16
C GLU A 89 -17.18 11.37 24.79
N ILE A 90 -16.35 10.33 24.78
CA ILE A 90 -16.05 9.57 23.57
C ILE A 90 -17.24 8.65 23.30
N VAL A 91 -18.25 9.15 22.58
CA VAL A 91 -19.40 8.34 22.16
C VAL A 91 -19.04 7.52 20.94
N PHE A 92 -18.83 6.21 21.14
CA PHE A 92 -18.66 5.26 20.03
C PHE A 92 -20.02 4.79 19.51
N ALA A 93 -20.54 5.50 18.53
CA ALA A 93 -21.78 5.13 17.86
C ALA A 93 -21.54 4.03 16.80
N VAL A 94 -21.71 2.77 17.20
CA VAL A 94 -21.78 1.63 16.26
C VAL A 94 -23.15 1.58 15.63
N THR A 95 -23.29 2.16 14.43
CA THR A 95 -24.51 1.99 13.63
C THR A 95 -24.39 0.71 12.80
N PRO A 96 -25.39 -0.19 12.80
CA PRO A 96 -25.39 -1.41 11.97
C PRO A 96 -25.11 -1.13 10.48
N THR A 97 -25.60 -0.01 9.97
CA THR A 97 -25.36 0.44 8.58
C THR A 97 -23.88 0.67 8.28
N ARG A 98 -23.09 1.21 9.22
CA ARG A 98 -21.65 1.45 9.02
C ARG A 98 -20.88 0.14 9.01
N VAL A 99 -21.26 -0.79 9.88
CA VAL A 99 -20.70 -2.15 9.91
C VAL A 99 -20.98 -2.85 8.58
N LEU A 100 -22.24 -2.87 8.14
CA LEU A 100 -22.66 -3.51 6.89
C LEU A 100 -21.93 -2.91 5.66
N ASN A 101 -21.84 -1.58 5.57
CA ASN A 101 -21.08 -0.91 4.51
C ASN A 101 -19.58 -1.27 4.55
N GLY A 102 -19.00 -1.40 5.75
CA GLY A 102 -17.63 -1.86 5.93
C GLY A 102 -17.41 -3.30 5.45
N VAL A 103 -18.31 -4.21 5.82
CA VAL A 103 -18.27 -5.61 5.35
C VAL A 103 -18.39 -5.67 3.83
N ALA A 104 -19.37 -4.96 3.27
CA ALA A 104 -19.61 -4.93 1.83
C ALA A 104 -18.40 -4.39 1.06
N MET A 105 -17.79 -3.30 1.53
CA MET A 105 -16.60 -2.73 0.91
C MET A 105 -15.37 -3.65 1.05
N GLY A 106 -15.17 -4.27 2.21
CA GLY A 106 -14.08 -5.23 2.42
C GLY A 106 -14.22 -6.47 1.52
N LEU A 107 -15.43 -7.00 1.40
CA LEU A 107 -15.73 -8.14 0.52
C LEU A 107 -15.55 -7.77 -0.96
N LEU A 108 -15.97 -6.56 -1.36
CA LEU A 108 -15.76 -6.05 -2.72
C LEU A 108 -14.27 -5.95 -3.03
N ILE A 109 -13.46 -5.39 -2.13
CA ILE A 109 -12.00 -5.29 -2.29
C ILE A 109 -11.37 -6.69 -2.41
N ALA A 110 -11.76 -7.63 -1.55
CA ALA A 110 -11.29 -9.01 -1.61
C ALA A 110 -11.65 -9.68 -2.93
N PHE A 111 -12.91 -9.56 -3.37
CA PHE A 111 -13.40 -10.12 -4.62
C PHE A 111 -12.64 -9.55 -5.84
N LEU A 112 -12.46 -8.22 -5.90
CA LEU A 112 -11.70 -7.58 -6.97
C LEU A 112 -10.24 -8.03 -6.98
N ALA A 113 -9.62 -8.15 -5.81
CA ALA A 113 -8.24 -8.64 -5.69
C ALA A 113 -8.11 -10.10 -6.18
N ILE A 114 -9.03 -10.98 -5.79
CA ILE A 114 -9.07 -12.39 -6.23
C ILE A 114 -9.29 -12.48 -7.74
N LEU A 115 -10.24 -11.71 -8.28
CA LEU A 115 -10.53 -11.68 -9.71
C LEU A 115 -9.32 -11.18 -10.50
N ALA A 116 -8.72 -10.07 -10.06
CA ALA A 116 -7.55 -9.48 -10.72
C ALA A 116 -6.35 -10.45 -10.73
N THR A 117 -6.06 -11.09 -9.60
CA THR A 117 -4.98 -12.09 -9.48
C THR A 117 -5.25 -13.30 -10.35
N THR A 118 -6.47 -13.84 -10.32
CA THR A 118 -6.85 -15.02 -11.10
C THR A 118 -6.80 -14.75 -12.61
N VAL A 119 -7.31 -13.59 -13.04
CA VAL A 119 -7.22 -13.15 -14.44
C VAL A 119 -5.77 -12.98 -14.86
N ARG A 120 -4.91 -12.43 -14.00
CA ARG A 120 -3.47 -12.28 -14.27
C ARG A 120 -2.77 -13.62 -14.39
N ILE A 121 -3.02 -14.55 -13.46
CA ILE A 121 -2.37 -15.87 -13.44
C ILE A 121 -2.85 -16.74 -14.61
N SER A 122 -4.12 -16.62 -15.02
CA SER A 122 -4.62 -17.39 -16.17
C SER A 122 -4.02 -16.99 -17.53
N ARG A 123 -3.27 -15.87 -17.62
CA ARG A 123 -2.61 -15.39 -18.87
C ARG A 123 -1.28 -16.10 -19.19
N PHE A 124 -0.82 -17.06 -18.39
CA PHE A 124 0.45 -17.76 -18.68
C PHE A 124 0.35 -18.71 -19.88
N ASN A 125 1.44 -18.80 -20.65
CA ASN A 125 1.51 -19.59 -21.87
C ASN A 125 1.72 -21.07 -21.52
N ILE A 126 0.74 -21.94 -21.83
CA ILE A 126 0.72 -23.35 -21.42
C ILE A 126 1.96 -24.10 -21.90
N ILE A 127 2.38 -23.84 -23.15
CA ILE A 127 3.53 -24.49 -23.78
C ILE A 127 4.83 -24.11 -23.06
N ALA A 128 4.95 -22.88 -22.56
CA ALA A 128 6.11 -22.44 -21.78
C ALA A 128 6.13 -23.03 -20.37
N ALA A 129 4.97 -23.34 -19.79
CA ALA A 129 4.86 -23.95 -18.47
C ALA A 129 5.14 -25.46 -18.49
N ILE A 130 4.88 -26.15 -19.59
CA ILE A 130 5.22 -27.57 -19.77
C ILE A 130 6.70 -27.76 -20.15
N ARG A 131 7.30 -26.76 -20.81
CA ARG A 131 8.71 -26.81 -21.25
C ARG A 131 9.68 -26.02 -20.37
N ASP A 132 9.25 -25.52 -19.21
CA ASP A 132 10.00 -24.60 -18.33
C ASP A 132 10.76 -23.49 -19.10
N LEU A 133 10.14 -22.98 -20.16
CA LEU A 133 10.76 -21.95 -20.99
C LEU A 133 10.75 -20.63 -20.22
N PRO A 134 11.87 -19.88 -20.19
CA PRO A 134 11.90 -18.57 -19.54
C PRO A 134 10.80 -17.68 -20.13
N PRO A 135 10.10 -16.88 -19.30
CA PRO A 135 8.99 -16.05 -19.76
C PRO A 135 9.47 -15.16 -20.91
N GLY A 136 8.88 -15.36 -22.09
CA GLY A 136 9.32 -14.69 -23.32
C GLY A 136 9.43 -13.18 -23.16
N THR A 137 10.50 -12.61 -23.72
CA THR A 137 10.72 -11.17 -23.79
C THR A 137 9.49 -10.51 -24.40
N GLY A 138 8.88 -9.59 -23.65
CA GLY A 138 7.55 -9.05 -23.95
C GLY A 138 7.38 -8.60 -25.41
N ARG A 139 6.25 -8.99 -26.01
CA ARG A 139 5.81 -8.50 -27.32
C ARG A 139 5.86 -6.97 -27.33
N ARG A 140 6.40 -6.39 -28.40
CA ARG A 140 6.41 -4.94 -28.62
C ARG A 140 5.00 -4.39 -28.38
N PRO A 141 4.87 -3.25 -27.67
CA PRO A 141 3.56 -2.71 -27.35
C PRO A 141 2.75 -2.48 -28.63
N ARG A 142 1.48 -2.91 -28.63
CA ARG A 142 0.60 -2.80 -29.81
C ARG A 142 0.45 -1.30 -30.14
N ARG A 143 0.54 -0.90 -31.42
CA ARG A 143 0.46 0.52 -31.84
C ARG A 143 -0.73 1.27 -31.24
N ARG A 144 -1.88 0.59 -31.10
CA ARG A 144 -3.08 1.13 -30.43
C ARG A 144 -2.88 1.40 -28.94
N LEU A 145 -2.21 0.51 -28.21
CA LEU A 145 -1.88 0.71 -26.79
C LEU A 145 -0.88 1.85 -26.62
N LEU A 146 0.06 2.02 -27.57
CA LEU A 146 1.00 3.14 -27.57
C LEU A 146 0.28 4.47 -27.76
N ILE A 147 -0.63 4.56 -28.73
CA ILE A 147 -1.41 5.79 -28.96
C ILE A 147 -2.28 6.13 -27.75
N VAL A 148 -2.95 5.13 -27.16
CA VAL A 148 -3.78 5.31 -25.97
C VAL A 148 -2.95 5.74 -24.77
N SER A 149 -1.80 5.09 -24.53
CA SER A 149 -0.92 5.43 -23.39
C SER A 149 -0.20 6.76 -23.58
N SER A 150 0.21 7.12 -24.79
CA SER A 150 0.78 8.44 -25.06
C SER A 150 -0.27 9.54 -24.94
N ALA A 151 -1.49 9.30 -25.42
CA ALA A 151 -2.59 10.24 -25.26
C ALA A 151 -2.97 10.41 -23.78
N SER A 152 -3.03 9.32 -23.01
CA SER A 152 -3.30 9.40 -21.57
C SER A 152 -2.15 10.05 -20.79
N ALA A 153 -0.90 9.81 -21.18
CA ALA A 153 0.27 10.47 -20.59
C ALA A 153 0.24 11.99 -20.83
N LEU A 154 -0.06 12.41 -22.06
CA LEU A 154 -0.19 13.82 -22.43
C LEU A 154 -1.37 14.48 -21.70
N LEU A 155 -2.51 13.79 -21.59
CA LEU A 155 -3.67 14.29 -20.86
C LEU A 155 -3.36 14.47 -19.37
N CYS A 156 -2.74 13.48 -18.72
CA CYS A 156 -2.34 13.56 -17.31
C CYS A 156 -1.25 14.64 -17.09
N ALA A 157 -0.31 14.80 -18.02
CA ALA A 157 0.70 15.85 -17.97
C ALA A 157 0.06 17.24 -18.11
N PHE A 158 -0.89 17.40 -19.04
CA PHE A 158 -1.62 18.65 -19.22
C PHE A 158 -2.48 19.00 -17.99
N ALA A 159 -3.16 18.01 -17.41
CA ALA A 159 -3.93 18.18 -16.18
C ALA A 159 -3.06 18.45 -14.93
N ALA A 160 -1.80 18.01 -14.94
CA ALA A 160 -0.86 18.28 -13.84
C ALA A 160 -0.47 19.76 -13.74
N VAL A 161 -0.38 20.48 -14.87
CA VAL A 161 0.03 21.89 -14.89
C VAL A 161 -0.89 22.79 -14.06
N PRO A 162 -2.23 22.82 -14.29
CA PRO A 162 -3.13 23.64 -13.48
C PRO A 162 -3.25 23.12 -12.04
N ALA A 163 -3.13 21.80 -11.81
CA ALA A 163 -3.15 21.21 -10.47
C ALA A 163 -1.98 21.71 -9.60
N VAL A 164 -0.78 21.71 -10.16
CA VAL A 164 0.45 22.22 -9.51
C VAL A 164 0.40 23.74 -9.35
N ALA A 165 -0.15 24.45 -10.34
CA ALA A 165 -0.30 25.90 -10.25
C ALA A 165 -1.30 26.31 -9.16
N ARG A 166 -2.42 25.59 -9.03
CA ARG A 166 -3.46 25.82 -8.02
C ARG A 166 -3.16 25.19 -6.66
N SER A 167 -1.99 24.56 -6.50
CA SER A 167 -1.58 23.86 -5.28
C SER A 167 -2.63 22.86 -4.75
N GLN A 168 -3.36 22.20 -5.65
CA GLN A 168 -4.32 21.16 -5.26
C GLN A 168 -3.56 19.92 -4.83
N ALA A 169 -3.54 19.65 -3.52
CA ALA A 169 -2.63 18.68 -2.92
C ALA A 169 -2.79 17.27 -3.50
N GLU A 170 -4.01 16.74 -3.59
CA GLU A 170 -4.28 15.39 -4.12
C GLU A 170 -3.81 15.23 -5.59
N GLN A 171 -4.16 16.19 -6.43
CA GLN A 171 -3.89 16.13 -7.88
C GLN A 171 -2.41 16.34 -8.19
N THR A 172 -1.70 17.12 -7.36
CA THR A 172 -0.27 17.40 -7.52
C THR A 172 0.59 16.14 -7.34
N TYR A 173 0.17 15.19 -6.51
CA TYR A 173 0.86 13.90 -6.36
C TYR A 173 0.42 12.89 -7.43
N LEU A 174 -0.88 12.77 -7.71
CA LEU A 174 -1.42 11.74 -8.60
C LEU A 174 -1.12 11.99 -10.09
N MET A 175 -1.32 13.22 -10.58
CA MET A 175 -1.29 13.49 -12.02
C MET A 175 0.10 13.36 -12.64
N PRO A 176 1.18 13.90 -12.04
CA PRO A 176 2.54 13.71 -12.54
C PRO A 176 2.98 12.25 -12.47
N ALA A 177 2.62 11.54 -11.40
CA ALA A 177 2.96 10.14 -11.24
C ALA A 177 2.29 9.25 -12.28
N LEU A 178 1.00 9.50 -12.57
CA LEU A 178 0.28 8.82 -13.66
C LEU A 178 0.85 9.18 -15.02
N ALA A 179 1.17 10.45 -15.28
CA ALA A 179 1.79 10.87 -16.53
C ALA A 179 3.11 10.14 -16.80
N ILE A 180 3.99 10.07 -15.79
CA ILE A 180 5.27 9.36 -15.85
C ILE A 180 5.06 7.85 -16.05
N ALA A 181 4.10 7.25 -15.35
CA ALA A 181 3.76 5.84 -15.51
C ALA A 181 3.21 5.52 -16.92
N PHE A 182 2.33 6.36 -17.45
CA PHE A 182 1.77 6.21 -18.80
C PHE A 182 2.78 6.51 -19.91
N ALA A 183 3.87 7.23 -19.62
CA ALA A 183 4.97 7.47 -20.55
C ALA A 183 5.87 6.23 -20.75
N THR A 184 5.83 5.24 -19.85
CA THR A 184 6.63 4.00 -19.92
C THR A 184 6.67 3.35 -21.32
N PRO A 185 5.55 3.05 -22.00
CA PRO A 185 5.57 2.42 -23.32
C PRO A 185 6.18 3.29 -24.43
N ALA A 186 6.17 4.61 -24.31
CA ALA A 186 6.91 5.50 -25.21
C ALA A 186 8.43 5.42 -24.93
N LEU A 187 8.82 5.43 -23.65
CA LEU A 187 10.21 5.33 -23.21
C LEU A 187 10.85 3.97 -23.60
N LEU A 188 10.05 2.91 -23.61
CA LEU A 188 10.43 1.56 -24.08
C LEU A 188 10.78 1.50 -25.58
N ARG A 189 10.51 2.56 -26.36
CA ARG A 189 10.95 2.63 -27.77
C ARG A 189 12.41 3.08 -27.91
N VAL A 190 12.87 3.92 -26.99
CA VAL A 190 14.18 4.59 -27.08
C VAL A 190 15.19 3.96 -26.13
N LEU A 191 14.73 3.46 -24.98
CA LEU A 191 15.60 2.87 -23.96
C LEU A 191 15.32 1.38 -23.76
N PRO A 192 16.33 0.60 -23.31
CA PRO A 192 16.13 -0.78 -22.93
C PRO A 192 15.17 -0.87 -21.74
N ARG A 193 14.40 -1.96 -21.69
CA ARG A 193 13.28 -2.14 -20.73
C ARG A 193 13.64 -1.81 -19.29
N ARG A 194 14.81 -2.28 -18.82
CA ARG A 194 15.28 -2.06 -17.44
C ARG A 194 15.56 -0.59 -17.14
N THR A 195 16.17 0.14 -18.08
CA THR A 195 16.48 1.56 -17.87
C THR A 195 15.21 2.39 -17.91
N ALA A 196 14.27 2.05 -18.80
CA ALA A 196 12.99 2.74 -18.86
C ALA A 196 12.16 2.59 -17.56
N THR A 197 12.04 1.36 -17.03
CA THR A 197 11.28 1.10 -15.80
C THR A 197 11.93 1.71 -14.56
N THR A 198 13.26 1.72 -14.50
CA THR A 198 14.00 2.32 -13.38
C THR A 198 13.94 3.84 -13.41
N LEU A 199 14.06 4.47 -14.58
CA LEU A 199 13.88 5.92 -14.73
C LEU A 199 12.46 6.36 -14.35
N VAL A 200 11.43 5.62 -14.78
CA VAL A 200 10.03 5.91 -14.42
C VAL A 200 9.83 5.83 -12.91
N ALA A 201 10.30 4.75 -12.27
CA ALA A 201 10.18 4.59 -10.83
C ALA A 201 10.95 5.66 -10.05
N ALA A 202 12.16 6.01 -10.51
CA ALA A 202 12.98 7.05 -9.92
C ALA A 202 12.36 8.44 -10.08
N ALA A 203 11.77 8.74 -11.24
CA ALA A 203 11.10 10.00 -11.51
C ALA A 203 9.83 10.16 -10.67
N VAL A 204 9.03 9.10 -10.53
CA VAL A 204 7.86 9.09 -9.63
C VAL A 204 8.31 9.34 -8.19
N LEU A 205 9.29 8.59 -7.69
CA LEU A 205 9.80 8.75 -6.33
C LEU A 205 10.38 10.14 -6.09
N GLY A 206 11.22 10.61 -7.02
CA GLY A 206 11.81 11.95 -6.98
C GLY A 206 10.74 13.03 -6.93
N TRP A 207 9.72 12.95 -7.78
CA TRP A 207 8.59 13.88 -7.75
C TRP A 207 7.84 13.83 -6.41
N THR A 208 7.54 12.64 -5.88
CA THR A 208 6.84 12.51 -4.59
C THR A 208 7.58 13.14 -3.42
N LEU A 209 8.91 13.12 -3.44
CA LEU A 209 9.76 13.69 -2.39
C LEU A 209 10.02 15.19 -2.62
N LEU A 210 10.11 15.63 -3.88
CA LEU A 210 10.39 17.02 -4.24
C LEU A 210 9.15 17.92 -4.24
N ALA A 211 7.95 17.38 -4.48
CA ALA A 211 6.73 18.17 -4.56
C ALA A 211 6.45 19.05 -3.31
N PRO A 212 6.61 18.56 -2.05
CA PRO A 212 6.49 19.41 -0.86
C PRO A 212 7.53 20.54 -0.81
N ILE A 213 8.74 20.30 -1.31
CA ILE A 213 9.84 21.26 -1.29
C ILE A 213 9.60 22.38 -2.31
N ILE A 214 9.16 22.02 -3.51
CA ILE A 214 8.91 22.96 -4.62
C ILE A 214 7.65 23.79 -4.35
N ARG A 215 6.64 23.20 -3.73
CA ARG A 215 5.36 23.85 -3.42
C ARG A 215 4.96 23.59 -1.96
N PRO A 216 5.51 24.37 -1.01
CA PRO A 216 5.18 24.23 0.42
C PRO A 216 3.70 24.38 0.73
N ARG A 217 2.97 25.20 -0.05
CA ARG A 217 1.52 25.45 0.12
C ARG A 217 0.64 24.22 -0.01
N ILE A 218 1.17 23.14 -0.59
CA ILE A 218 0.49 21.84 -0.66
C ILE A 218 0.31 21.23 0.75
N SER A 219 1.22 21.53 1.66
CA SER A 219 1.20 21.04 3.04
C SER A 219 0.26 21.83 3.95
N ASP A 220 -0.19 23.00 3.53
CA ASP A 220 -1.11 23.85 4.31
C ASP A 220 -2.54 23.31 4.33
N THR A 221 -2.89 22.36 3.45
CA THR A 221 -4.21 21.72 3.41
C THR A 221 -4.14 20.33 4.07
N PRO A 222 -4.49 20.20 5.36
CA PRO A 222 -4.46 18.92 6.06
C PRO A 222 -5.57 18.00 5.53
N SER A 223 -5.22 17.17 4.56
CA SER A 223 -6.13 16.21 3.94
C SER A 223 -5.59 14.79 4.15
N MET A 224 -6.43 13.95 4.76
CA MET A 224 -6.07 12.56 5.07
C MET A 224 -5.76 11.74 3.81
N SER A 225 -6.38 12.07 2.69
CA SER A 225 -6.19 11.47 1.37
C SER A 225 -4.78 11.70 0.82
N VAL A 226 -4.22 12.90 0.99
CA VAL A 226 -2.90 13.26 0.47
C VAL A 226 -1.81 12.42 1.09
N TYR A 227 -1.85 12.22 2.42
CA TYR A 227 -0.91 11.33 3.10
C TYR A 227 -0.99 9.89 2.59
N VAL A 228 -2.20 9.38 2.34
CA VAL A 228 -2.39 8.02 1.79
C VAL A 228 -1.81 7.91 0.38
N ILE A 229 -2.08 8.89 -0.48
CA ILE A 229 -1.56 8.93 -1.86
C ILE A 229 -0.04 9.04 -1.83
N GLN A 230 0.52 10.02 -1.12
CA GLN A 230 1.95 10.25 -1.04
C GLN A 230 2.68 9.05 -0.43
N GLY A 231 2.21 8.54 0.71
CA GLY A 231 2.83 7.42 1.41
C GLY A 231 2.80 6.12 0.59
N SER A 232 1.65 5.81 -0.03
CA SER A 232 1.56 4.64 -0.90
C SER A 232 2.42 4.80 -2.15
N LEU A 233 2.38 5.94 -2.81
CA LEU A 233 3.16 6.19 -4.03
C LEU A 233 4.67 6.15 -3.76
N ALA A 234 5.14 6.73 -2.66
CA ALA A 234 6.52 6.65 -2.22
C ALA A 234 6.93 5.21 -1.89
N ALA A 235 6.11 4.46 -1.13
CA ALA A 235 6.38 3.07 -0.82
C ALA A 235 6.46 2.19 -2.08
N PHE A 236 5.47 2.27 -2.97
CA PHE A 236 5.44 1.48 -4.19
C PHE A 236 6.61 1.80 -5.13
N SER A 237 6.88 3.09 -5.36
CA SER A 237 7.98 3.51 -6.25
C SER A 237 9.35 3.12 -5.68
N ALA A 238 9.56 3.27 -4.38
CA ALA A 238 10.80 2.87 -3.71
C ALA A 238 11.05 1.37 -3.81
N VAL A 239 10.05 0.55 -3.47
CA VAL A 239 10.18 -0.91 -3.55
C VAL A 239 10.37 -1.36 -4.98
N PHE A 240 9.63 -0.78 -5.92
CA PHE A 240 9.74 -1.14 -7.33
C PHE A 240 11.15 -0.85 -7.85
N LEU A 241 11.72 0.31 -7.49
CA LEU A 241 13.10 0.69 -7.84
C LEU A 241 14.13 -0.29 -7.24
N VAL A 242 13.94 -0.69 -5.98
CA VAL A 242 14.80 -1.69 -5.30
C VAL A 242 14.66 -3.07 -5.94
N SER A 243 13.43 -3.50 -6.23
CA SER A 243 13.10 -4.83 -6.80
C SER A 243 13.62 -4.99 -8.24
N GLU A 244 13.55 -3.94 -9.06
CA GLU A 244 14.12 -3.94 -10.41
C GLU A 244 15.66 -3.92 -10.40
N ASN A 245 16.26 -3.21 -9.44
CA ASN A 245 17.71 -3.00 -9.33
C ASN A 245 18.43 -3.93 -8.35
N GLN A 246 17.83 -5.06 -7.96
CA GLN A 246 18.44 -6.01 -7.00
C GLN A 246 19.89 -6.40 -7.38
N LYS A 247 20.19 -6.58 -8.68
CA LYS A 247 21.55 -6.89 -9.15
C LYS A 247 22.54 -5.76 -8.88
N THR A 248 22.10 -4.50 -8.95
CA THR A 248 22.92 -3.32 -8.69
C THR A 248 23.13 -3.15 -7.19
N LEU A 249 22.10 -3.37 -6.38
CA LEU A 249 22.15 -3.36 -4.92
C LEU A 249 23.12 -4.39 -4.34
N LEU A 250 23.26 -5.55 -5.00
CA LEU A 250 24.16 -6.61 -4.57
C LEU A 250 25.61 -6.41 -5.04
N ARG A 251 25.92 -5.38 -5.84
CA ARG A 251 27.30 -5.07 -6.27
C ARG A 251 28.29 -4.92 -5.10
N PRO A 252 28.01 -4.18 -4.02
CA PRO A 252 28.91 -4.11 -2.86
C PRO A 252 29.12 -5.48 -2.19
N ALA A 253 28.06 -6.28 -2.07
CA ALA A 253 28.12 -7.63 -1.50
C ALA A 253 28.79 -8.65 -2.42
N ARG A 254 29.04 -8.31 -3.69
CA ARG A 254 29.62 -9.19 -4.70
C ARG A 254 31.01 -9.70 -4.31
N ARG A 255 31.81 -8.87 -3.63
CA ARG A 255 33.12 -9.27 -3.10
C ARG A 255 33.03 -10.41 -2.06
N LEU A 256 31.94 -10.45 -1.29
CA LEU A 256 31.69 -11.51 -0.31
C LEU A 256 31.06 -12.74 -0.96
N LEU A 257 30.11 -12.52 -1.88
CA LEU A 257 29.48 -13.59 -2.66
C LEU A 257 30.47 -14.30 -3.57
N GLU A 258 31.49 -13.63 -4.09
CA GLU A 258 32.44 -14.23 -5.04
C GLU A 258 33.61 -14.99 -4.42
N ARG A 259 33.71 -14.99 -3.08
CA ARG A 259 34.73 -15.78 -2.40
C ARG A 259 34.49 -17.28 -2.61
N PRO A 260 35.51 -18.07 -2.96
CA PRO A 260 35.41 -19.53 -3.12
C PRO A 260 35.29 -20.29 -1.79
N SER A 261 34.86 -19.62 -0.72
CA SER A 261 34.66 -20.18 0.62
C SER A 261 33.23 -20.70 0.78
N GLU A 262 33.03 -21.68 1.65
CA GLU A 262 31.72 -22.23 2.05
C GLU A 262 30.63 -21.16 2.33
N PRO A 263 30.90 -20.07 3.10
CA PRO A 263 29.92 -19.00 3.30
C PRO A 263 29.58 -18.20 2.03
N GLY A 264 30.51 -18.12 1.07
CA GLY A 264 30.30 -17.46 -0.22
C GLY A 264 29.32 -18.25 -1.10
N LEU A 265 29.43 -19.58 -1.07
CA LEU A 265 28.51 -20.48 -1.78
C LEU A 265 27.10 -20.40 -1.19
N ALA A 266 26.99 -20.45 0.15
CA ALA A 266 25.71 -20.32 0.86
C ALA A 266 25.04 -18.96 0.56
N ALA A 267 25.81 -17.87 0.58
CA ALA A 267 25.29 -16.53 0.25
C ALA A 267 24.80 -16.42 -1.20
N ARG A 268 25.51 -17.02 -2.17
CA ARG A 268 25.06 -17.07 -3.58
C ARG A 268 23.73 -17.81 -3.72
N LEU A 269 23.59 -18.96 -3.07
CA LEU A 269 22.37 -19.76 -3.07
C LEU A 269 21.19 -19.00 -2.44
N ALA A 270 21.42 -18.34 -1.30
CA ALA A 270 20.40 -17.53 -0.63
C ALA A 270 19.88 -16.38 -1.50
N VAL A 271 20.77 -15.73 -2.26
CA VAL A 271 20.45 -14.58 -3.11
C VAL A 271 19.89 -14.99 -4.47
N ALA A 272 20.13 -16.21 -4.93
CA ALA A 272 19.65 -16.72 -6.22
C ALA A 272 18.12 -16.74 -6.29
N TYR A 273 17.44 -17.15 -5.21
CA TYR A 273 15.98 -17.30 -5.19
C TYR A 273 15.24 -15.94 -5.31
N PRO A 274 15.55 -14.90 -4.50
CA PRO A 274 14.96 -13.57 -4.65
C PRO A 274 15.19 -12.95 -6.03
N LEU A 275 16.38 -13.15 -6.62
CA LEU A 275 16.73 -12.61 -7.94
C LEU A 275 15.96 -13.29 -9.09
N ALA A 276 15.62 -14.57 -8.93
CA ALA A 276 14.82 -15.33 -9.89
C ALA A 276 13.33 -14.97 -9.82
N LYS A 277 12.79 -14.74 -8.61
CA LYS A 277 11.36 -14.51 -8.37
C LYS A 277 11.02 -13.05 -8.04
N ARG A 278 11.52 -12.12 -8.87
CA ARG A 278 11.40 -10.65 -8.70
C ARG A 278 10.00 -10.16 -8.33
N PHE A 279 8.96 -10.67 -8.99
CA PHE A 279 7.59 -10.23 -8.73
C PHE A 279 7.12 -10.59 -7.31
N ARG A 280 7.42 -11.82 -6.84
CA ARG A 280 7.05 -12.27 -5.50
C ARG A 280 7.81 -11.50 -4.43
N THR A 281 9.13 -11.34 -4.61
CA THR A 281 9.97 -10.57 -3.68
C THR A 281 9.56 -9.10 -3.63
N GLY A 282 9.24 -8.48 -4.78
CA GLY A 282 8.74 -7.11 -4.82
C GLY A 282 7.42 -6.96 -4.06
N ALA A 283 6.45 -7.85 -4.29
CA ALA A 283 5.15 -7.81 -3.62
C ALA A 283 5.27 -7.94 -2.08
N THR A 284 6.11 -8.86 -1.59
CA THR A 284 6.35 -9.03 -0.16
C THR A 284 7.04 -7.81 0.45
N LEU A 285 8.02 -7.22 -0.25
CA LEU A 285 8.71 -6.03 0.20
C LEU A 285 7.78 -4.81 0.28
N VAL A 286 6.88 -4.63 -0.70
CA VAL A 286 5.88 -3.54 -0.67
C VAL A 286 5.00 -3.69 0.55
N MET A 287 4.47 -4.89 0.79
CA MET A 287 3.61 -5.16 1.93
C MET A 287 4.32 -4.85 3.25
N TYR A 288 5.56 -5.32 3.41
CA TYR A 288 6.34 -5.05 4.60
C TYR A 288 6.61 -3.55 4.79
N ILE A 289 7.05 -2.86 3.74
CA ILE A 289 7.30 -1.41 3.78
C ILE A 289 6.03 -0.64 4.13
N LEU A 290 4.87 -1.04 3.61
CA LEU A 290 3.62 -0.38 3.93
C LEU A 290 3.21 -0.56 5.40
N ILE A 291 3.43 -1.76 5.96
CA ILE A 291 3.18 -2.02 7.38
C ILE A 291 4.13 -1.20 8.26
N VAL A 292 5.43 -1.23 7.95
CA VAL A 292 6.44 -0.46 8.68
C VAL A 292 6.15 1.04 8.56
N PHE A 293 5.73 1.52 7.40
CA PHE A 293 5.35 2.91 7.21
C PHE A 293 4.21 3.33 8.14
N VAL A 294 3.16 2.51 8.26
CA VAL A 294 2.06 2.78 9.19
C VAL A 294 2.53 2.77 10.64
N LEU A 295 3.38 1.82 11.01
CA LEU A 295 3.93 1.73 12.36
C LEU A 295 4.75 2.98 12.70
N VAL A 296 5.66 3.39 11.81
CA VAL A 296 6.48 4.60 11.99
C VAL A 296 5.60 5.83 12.09
N LEU A 297 4.59 5.96 11.21
CA LEU A 297 3.64 7.06 11.25
C LEU A 297 2.88 7.12 12.59
N LEU A 298 2.43 5.98 13.11
CA LEU A 298 1.77 5.91 14.42
C LEU A 298 2.70 6.37 15.54
N THR A 299 3.96 5.90 15.53
CA THR A 299 4.95 6.31 16.53
C THR A 299 5.26 7.80 16.45
N GLN A 300 5.34 8.37 15.24
CA GLN A 300 5.60 9.79 15.04
C GLN A 300 4.42 10.64 15.51
N ILE A 301 3.18 10.27 15.16
CA ILE A 301 1.99 10.98 15.62
C ILE A 301 1.91 10.95 17.14
N SER A 302 2.11 9.79 17.77
CA SER A 302 2.10 9.68 19.22
C SER A 302 3.20 10.53 19.86
N GLY A 303 4.41 10.54 19.30
CA GLY A 303 5.50 11.39 19.74
C GLY A 303 5.17 12.89 19.67
N VAL A 304 4.57 13.34 18.56
CA VAL A 304 4.16 14.75 18.37
C VAL A 304 3.03 15.13 19.32
N LEU A 305 2.03 14.26 19.51
CA LEU A 305 0.93 14.50 20.45
C LEU A 305 1.46 14.65 21.88
N ASN A 306 2.33 13.74 22.32
CA ASN A 306 2.95 13.79 23.64
C ASN A 306 3.79 15.07 23.83
N ALA A 307 4.59 15.44 22.82
CA ALA A 307 5.36 16.68 22.86
C ALA A 307 4.45 17.92 22.91
N SER A 308 3.32 17.91 22.20
CA SER A 308 2.33 18.99 22.19
C SER A 308 1.65 19.13 23.55
N VAL A 309 1.26 18.00 24.17
CA VAL A 309 0.69 17.99 25.53
C VAL A 309 1.71 18.53 26.53
N ASN A 310 2.95 18.05 26.47
CA ASN A 310 4.01 18.52 27.36
C ASN A 310 4.28 20.03 27.21
N SER A 311 4.27 20.53 25.97
CA SER A 311 4.44 21.96 25.69
C SER A 311 3.25 22.78 26.21
N ALA A 312 2.02 22.30 26.01
CA ALA A 312 0.81 22.95 26.52
C ALA A 312 0.80 23.00 28.06
N VAL A 313 1.22 21.91 28.71
CA VAL A 313 1.38 21.87 30.17
C VAL A 313 2.44 22.87 30.62
N ALA A 314 3.63 22.89 29.99
CA ALA A 314 4.71 23.81 30.34
C ALA A 314 4.30 25.29 30.22
N VAL A 315 3.56 25.65 29.16
CA VAL A 315 3.02 27.00 28.98
C VAL A 315 1.95 27.31 30.04
N ALA A 316 1.02 26.37 30.29
CA ALA A 316 -0.04 26.56 31.26
C ALA A 316 0.44 26.65 32.71
N THR A 317 1.56 26.01 33.04
CA THR A 317 2.16 26.08 34.36
C THR A 317 3.25 27.13 34.49
N ALA A 318 3.57 27.86 33.42
CA ALA A 318 4.69 28.82 33.37
C ALA A 318 6.02 28.24 33.91
N GLY A 319 6.23 26.93 33.74
CA GLY A 319 7.41 26.21 34.24
C GLY A 319 7.32 25.66 35.68
N TYR A 320 6.21 25.86 36.39
CA TYR A 320 6.01 25.29 37.73
C TYR A 320 5.42 23.87 37.66
N SER A 321 5.78 23.00 38.61
CA SER A 321 5.31 21.61 38.67
C SER A 321 3.93 21.43 39.32
N LEU A 322 3.46 22.43 40.07
CA LEU A 322 2.21 22.40 40.81
C LEU A 322 1.24 23.48 40.32
N ARG A 323 0.03 23.07 39.93
CA ARG A 323 -1.08 23.97 39.56
C ARG A 323 -2.16 23.92 40.62
N TRP A 324 -2.42 25.05 41.27
CA TRP A 324 -3.53 25.21 42.22
C TRP A 324 -4.70 25.88 41.49
N THR A 325 -5.84 25.20 41.35
CA THR A 325 -7.05 25.76 40.74
C THR A 325 -8.10 25.98 41.82
N THR A 326 -8.44 27.23 42.11
CA THR A 326 -9.56 27.56 43.01
C THR A 326 -10.84 27.74 42.19
N THR A 327 -11.77 26.81 42.30
CA THR A 327 -13.10 26.91 41.68
C THR A 327 -14.06 27.58 42.66
N ARG A 328 -14.31 28.88 42.46
CA ARG A 328 -15.29 29.62 43.24
C ARG A 328 -16.71 29.27 42.74
N LYS A 329 -17.39 28.36 43.44
CA LYS A 329 -18.82 28.10 43.23
C LYS A 329 -19.59 29.35 43.65
N TRP A 330 -20.16 30.08 42.69
CA TRP A 330 -21.10 31.17 42.96
C TRP A 330 -22.48 30.57 43.32
N PRO A 331 -23.04 30.84 44.52
CA PRO A 331 -24.39 30.44 44.83
C PRO A 331 -25.39 31.51 44.37
N GLY A 332 -26.30 31.12 43.48
CA GLY A 332 -27.58 31.81 43.27
C GLY A 332 -27.67 32.76 42.08
N THR A 333 -28.60 32.46 41.17
CA THR A 333 -29.83 33.25 40.97
C THR A 333 -30.84 32.36 40.24
N GLY A 334 -31.79 31.81 41.01
CA GLY A 334 -33.08 31.40 40.47
C GLY A 334 -34.00 32.60 40.52
N CYS A 335 -34.42 33.09 39.36
CA CYS A 335 -35.63 33.86 39.12
C CYS A 335 -36.18 33.39 37.77
#